data_AF-A0A4Q8M6J0-F1
#
_entry.id   AF-A0A4Q8M6J0-F1
#
_cell.length_a   1.000
_cell.length_b   1.000
_cell.length_c   1.000
_cell.angle_alpha   90.00
_cell.angle_beta   90.00
_cell.angle_gamma   90.00
#
_symmetry.space_group_name_H-M   'P 1'
#
loop_
_entity.id
_entity.type
_entity.pdbx_description
1 polymer ?
#
loop_
_entity_poly.entity_id
_entity_poly.type
_entity_poly.pdbx_seq_one_letter_code
_entity_poly.pdbx_strand_id
1 'polypeptide(L)' 'MTQRPPARPPATPELRAARRQLRTAARLLDQTERFLHDLPDRQCPTALLDAIRRFNRAKGDAP' A
#
# COMPACT_ATOMS: atom_id res chain seq x y z
N MET A 1 20.15 36.29 0.10
CA MET A 1 20.89 35.05 -0.22
C MET A 1 19.99 33.87 0.10
N THR A 2 19.36 33.26 -0.89
CA THR A 2 18.37 32.18 -0.68
C THR A 2 19.04 30.86 -1.04
N GLN A 3 19.48 30.10 -0.03
CA GLN A 3 20.10 28.80 -0.26
C GLN A 3 19.05 27.81 -0.78
N ARG A 4 19.32 27.25 -1.95
CA ARG A 4 18.53 26.20 -2.60
C ARG A 4 18.79 24.90 -1.83
N PRO A 5 17.74 24.14 -1.41
CA PRO A 5 17.93 22.94 -0.63
C PRO A 5 18.73 21.89 -1.41
N PRO A 6 19.56 21.06 -0.74
CA PRO A 6 20.37 20.05 -1.40
C PRO A 6 19.49 19.05 -2.16
N ALA A 7 19.88 18.75 -3.39
CA ALA A 7 19.22 17.74 -4.21
C ALA A 7 19.23 16.39 -3.46
N ARG A 8 18.05 15.79 -3.28
CA ARG A 8 17.92 14.48 -2.63
C ARG A 8 18.82 13.47 -3.37
N PRO A 9 19.64 12.69 -2.65
CA PRO A 9 20.48 11.69 -3.28
C PRO A 9 19.61 10.68 -4.04
N PRO A 10 20.04 10.22 -5.23
CA PRO A 10 19.28 9.26 -6.01
C PRO A 10 19.08 7.97 -5.20
N ALA A 11 17.83 7.48 -5.17
CA ALA A 11 17.51 6.23 -4.50
C ALA A 11 18.34 5.09 -5.09
N THR A 12 19.00 4.32 -4.21
CA THR A 12 19.81 3.17 -4.61
C THR A 12 18.95 2.13 -5.35
N PRO A 13 19.52 1.28 -6.22
CA PRO A 13 18.77 0.24 -6.93
C PRO A 13 17.90 -0.63 -6.00
N GLU A 14 18.40 -0.95 -4.81
CA GLU A 14 17.72 -1.76 -3.79
C GLU A 14 16.49 -1.02 -3.26
N LEU A 15 16.62 0.28 -2.95
CA LEU A 15 15.49 1.09 -2.50
C LEU A 15 14.42 1.21 -3.60
N ARG A 16 14.82 1.28 -4.88
CA ARG A 16 13.87 1.27 -6.01
C ARG A 16 13.16 -0.08 -6.13
N ALA A 17 13.87 -1.19 -5.94
CA ALA A 17 13.30 -2.53 -5.96
C ALA A 17 12.29 -2.73 -4.81
N ALA A 18 12.67 -2.35 -3.59
CA ALA A 18 11.79 -2.39 -2.42
C ALA A 18 10.53 -1.53 -2.64
N ARG A 19 10.67 -0.30 -3.18
CA ARG A 19 9.50 0.53 -3.52
C ARG A 19 8.60 -0.10 -4.59
N ARG A 20 9.16 -0.82 -5.56
CA ARG A 20 8.35 -1.58 -6.54
C ARG A 20 7.59 -2.71 -5.86
N GLN A 21 8.25 -3.50 -5.01
CA GLN A 21 7.62 -4.59 -4.25
C GLN A 21 6.48 -4.08 -3.36
N LEU A 22 6.70 -2.99 -2.63
CA LEU A 22 5.66 -2.36 -1.80
C LEU A 22 4.44 -1.92 -2.61
N ARG A 23 4.65 -1.31 -3.79
CA ARG A 23 3.55 -0.95 -4.69
C ARG A 23 2.80 -2.17 -5.21
N THR A 24 3.51 -3.25 -5.54
CA THR A 24 2.88 -4.50 -5.97
C THR A 24 2.05 -5.10 -4.83
N ALA A 25 2.60 -5.20 -3.62
CA ALA A 25 1.88 -5.69 -2.45
C ALA A 25 0.62 -4.86 -2.15
N ALA A 26 0.72 -3.53 -2.24
CA ALA A 26 -0.43 -2.63 -2.06
C ALA A 26 -1.55 -2.90 -3.08
N ARG A 27 -1.21 -3.14 -4.36
CA ARG A 27 -2.20 -3.49 -5.39
C ARG A 27 -2.85 -4.84 -5.13
N LEU A 28 -2.09 -5.82 -4.66
CA LEU A 28 -2.63 -7.14 -4.31
C LEU A 28 -3.62 -7.01 -3.15
N LEU A 29 -3.31 -6.21 -2.12
CA LEU A 29 -4.22 -5.96 -1.01
C LEU A 29 -5.51 -5.26 -1.46
N ASP A 30 -5.44 -4.29 -2.39
CA ASP A 30 -6.63 -3.66 -2.99
C ASP A 30 -7.49 -4.68 -3.77
N GLN A 31 -6.85 -5.63 -4.46
CA GLN A 31 -7.56 -6.71 -5.17
C GLN A 31 -8.20 -7.69 -4.20
N THR A 32 -7.49 -8.08 -3.14
CA THR A 32 -8.01 -8.96 -2.10
C THR A 32 -9.18 -8.34 -1.37
N GLU A 33 -9.14 -7.03 -1.05
CA GLU A 33 -10.27 -6.35 -0.44
C GLU A 33 -11.54 -6.48 -1.28
N ARG A 34 -11.45 -6.21 -2.60
CA ARG A 34 -12.58 -6.36 -3.52
C ARG A 34 -13.07 -7.80 -3.60
N PHE A 35 -12.16 -8.75 -3.75
CA PHE A 35 -12.52 -10.17 -3.81
C PHE A 35 -13.26 -10.63 -2.55
N LEU A 36 -12.75 -10.27 -1.37
CA LEU A 36 -13.36 -10.63 -0.09
C LEU A 36 -14.68 -9.91 0.15
N HIS A 37 -14.84 -8.69 -0.35
CA HIS A 37 -16.09 -7.95 -0.31
C HIS A 37 -17.20 -8.63 -1.11
N ASP A 38 -16.85 -9.25 -2.25
CA ASP A 38 -17.81 -9.91 -3.13
C ASP A 38 -18.15 -11.35 -2.70
N LEU A 39 -17.50 -11.86 -1.64
CA LEU A 39 -17.82 -13.18 -1.09
C LEU A 39 -19.14 -13.17 -0.30
N PRO A 40 -19.91 -14.26 -0.33
CA PRO A 40 -21.04 -14.44 0.58
C PRO A 40 -20.59 -14.38 2.04
N ASP A 41 -21.40 -13.81 2.94
CA ASP A 41 -21.05 -13.61 4.37
C ASP A 41 -20.50 -14.87 5.06
N ARG A 42 -21.10 -16.04 4.77
CA ARG A 42 -20.67 -17.34 5.29
C ARG A 42 -19.26 -17.79 4.87
N GLN A 43 -18.68 -17.14 3.86
CA GLN A 43 -17.36 -17.41 3.29
C GLN A 43 -16.40 -16.23 3.45
N CYS A 44 -16.89 -15.06 3.88
CA CYS A 44 -16.07 -13.88 4.06
C CYS A 44 -15.26 -14.00 5.36
N PRO A 45 -13.91 -14.03 5.32
CA PRO A 45 -13.08 -13.95 6.51
C PRO A 45 -13.08 -12.49 7.02
N THR A 46 -14.10 -12.11 7.79
CA THR A 46 -14.35 -10.71 8.23
C THR A 46 -13.13 -10.08 8.91
N ALA A 47 -12.43 -10.82 9.78
CA ALA A 47 -11.24 -10.31 10.47
C ALA A 47 -10.09 -9.97 9.50
N LEU A 48 -9.93 -10.77 8.43
CA LEU A 48 -8.93 -10.50 7.39
C LEU A 48 -9.34 -9.29 6.54
N LEU A 49 -10.61 -9.22 6.13
CA LEU A 49 -11.15 -8.09 5.39
C LEU A 49 -10.97 -6.77 6.18
N ASP A 50 -11.25 -6.78 7.47
CA ASP A 50 -11.08 -5.60 8.34
C ASP A 50 -9.61 -5.19 8.51
N ALA A 51 -8.70 -6.16 8.60
CA ALA A 51 -7.26 -5.88 8.62
C ALA A 51 -6.80 -5.21 7.32
N ILE A 52 -7.24 -5.74 6.16
CA ILE A 52 -6.91 -5.19 4.84
C ILE A 52 -7.49 -3.78 4.68
N ARG A 53 -8.76 -3.57 5.06
CA ARG A 53 -9.41 -2.25 5.03
C ARG A 53 -8.69 -1.19 5.87
N ARG A 54 -8.19 -1.57 7.05
CA ARG A 54 -7.41 -0.65 7.90
C ARG A 54 -6.09 -0.27 7.23
N PHE A 55 -5.40 -1.25 6.67
CA PHE A 55 -4.15 -1.00 5.93
C PHE A 55 -4.37 -0.10 4.71
N ASN A 56 -5.38 -0.39 3.88
CA ASN A 56 -5.66 0.38 2.67
C ASN A 56 -6.11 1.82 2.97
N ARG A 57 -6.85 2.05 4.08
CA ARG A 57 -7.17 3.39 4.58
C ARG A 57 -5.91 4.16 5.00
N ALA A 58 -5.07 3.56 5.84
CA ALA A 58 -3.82 4.17 6.29
C ALA A 58 -2.85 4.49 5.13
N LYS A 59 -2.88 3.69 4.05
CA LYS A 59 -2.16 3.96 2.80
C LYS A 59 -2.70 5.19 2.05
N GLY A 60 -4.02 5.39 2.04
CA GLY A 60 -4.69 6.52 1.37
C GLY A 60 -4.52 7.86 2.08
N ASP A 61 -4.29 7.84 3.39
CA ASP A 61 -4.07 9.04 4.22
C ASP A 61 -2.61 9.54 4.22
N ALA A 62 -1.68 8.82 3.57
CA ALA A 62 -0.30 9.25 3.45
C ALA A 62 -0.18 10.32 2.34
N PRO A 63 0.27 11.56 2.64
CA PRO A 63 0.35 12.67 1.68
C PRO A 63 1.36 12.45 0.54
#